data_AF-A0A218UB27-F1
#
_entry.id   AF-A0A218UB27-F1
#
_cell.length_a   1.000
_cell.length_b   1.000
_cell.length_c   1.000
_cell.angle_alpha   90.00
_cell.angle_beta   90.00
_cell.angle_gamma   90.00
#
_symmetry.space_group_name_H-M   'P 1'
#
loop_
_entity.id
_entity.type
_entity.pdbx_description
1 polymer ?
#
loop_
_entity_poly.entity_id
_entity_poly.type
_entity_poly.pdbx_seq_one_letter_code
_entity_poly.pdbx_strand_id
1 'polypeptide(L)'
;METLLVFLALLGVTSTEQLFVGDQVLRVTARNEEHITLLRVLGEQEELQVDFWRHPNSPSHPVDLRAPFPSLQRVKKFLDSHNFSYSIMIEDVQIYDWMDVLVEDHPSLVSKIAEEYGQDLSVTAILDSMDIFLEIVTNPDGFAFTHSSNRLWRKTRSINAGSRCVGVDPNRNWDAGFGGAGSSSNPCSEIYHGPHAHSEREVRAIVDFIRAHGNVKSVISIHSYSQMLLFPYGYRRAPTPDHQEMNELAKKAVSDLAAVFGTKYTYGSIANTICEYSSLILQQIPWEWAPTWAPLPADMAGGTTIDWAYDNGVKYSFSLELRDSGRYGFLLPSSQIVPTATETWPALLDIMVHVLEHPY
;
A
#
# COMPACT_ATOMS: atom_id res chain seq x y z
N MET A 1 33.15 -7.16 -11.88
CA MET A 1 32.41 -7.64 -10.71
C MET A 1 31.02 -7.06 -10.86
N GLU A 2 30.17 -7.87 -11.48
CA GLU A 2 28.82 -7.50 -11.88
C GLU A 2 27.97 -7.32 -10.62
N THR A 3 27.28 -6.19 -10.55
CA THR A 3 26.33 -5.91 -9.47
C THR A 3 25.00 -6.49 -9.93
N LEU A 4 24.70 -7.69 -9.43
CA LEU A 4 23.54 -8.45 -9.84
C LEU A 4 22.26 -7.93 -9.16
N LEU A 5 21.09 -8.32 -9.62
CA LEU A 5 19.80 -8.35 -8.93
C LEU A 5 18.95 -9.43 -9.73
N VAL A 6 18.82 -10.69 -9.22
CA VAL A 6 17.87 -11.87 -9.48
C VAL A 6 16.30 -11.83 -9.19
N PHE A 7 15.40 -12.00 -10.19
CA PHE A 7 14.01 -12.44 -9.94
C PHE A 7 13.77 -13.88 -10.42
N LEU A 8 13.26 -14.73 -9.53
CA LEU A 8 12.82 -16.10 -9.78
C LEU A 8 11.29 -16.12 -9.78
N ALA A 9 10.69 -16.42 -10.93
CA ALA A 9 9.27 -16.75 -11.03
C ALA A 9 9.06 -18.24 -10.71
N LEU A 10 8.37 -18.53 -9.60
CA LEU A 10 7.86 -19.87 -9.31
C LEU A 10 6.35 -19.89 -9.54
N LEU A 11 5.97 -20.48 -10.67
CA LEU A 11 4.59 -20.73 -11.08
C LEU A 11 3.94 -21.75 -10.14
N GLY A 12 2.90 -21.31 -9.44
CA GLY A 12 1.96 -22.18 -8.73
C GLY A 12 0.58 -21.99 -9.31
N VAL A 13 0.24 -22.74 -10.36
CA VAL A 13 -1.14 -22.83 -10.85
C VAL A 13 -1.98 -23.52 -9.78
N THR A 14 -2.80 -22.76 -9.06
CA THR A 14 -3.91 -23.32 -8.28
C THR A 14 -5.21 -22.93 -8.96
N SER A 15 -5.78 -23.92 -9.64
CA SER A 15 -7.05 -23.85 -10.35
C SER A 15 -8.21 -23.73 -9.36
N THR A 16 -8.64 -22.49 -9.11
CA THR A 16 -10.03 -22.09 -8.81
C THR A 16 -10.11 -20.56 -8.90
N GLU A 17 -10.16 -20.01 -10.12
CA GLU A 17 -10.40 -18.58 -10.30
C GLU A 17 -11.87 -18.26 -10.04
N GLN A 18 -12.14 -17.59 -8.93
CA GLN A 18 -13.44 -16.99 -8.69
C GLN A 18 -13.47 -15.62 -9.39
N LEU A 19 -14.15 -15.53 -10.53
CA LEU A 19 -14.34 -14.29 -11.28
C LEU A 19 -15.34 -13.38 -10.54
N PHE A 20 -14.99 -12.11 -10.40
CA PHE A 20 -15.78 -11.06 -9.74
C PHE A 20 -16.18 -9.93 -10.70
N VAL A 21 -16.18 -10.21 -12.01
CA VAL A 21 -16.49 -9.24 -13.08
C VAL A 21 -17.87 -8.61 -12.86
N GLY A 22 -17.88 -7.29 -12.66
CA GLY A 22 -19.11 -6.51 -12.47
C GLY A 22 -19.70 -6.56 -11.06
N ASP A 23 -19.07 -7.27 -10.13
CA ASP A 23 -19.43 -7.21 -8.71
C ASP A 23 -19.23 -5.77 -8.21
N GLN A 24 -20.08 -5.31 -7.29
CA GLN A 24 -19.92 -4.00 -6.67
C GLN A 24 -19.84 -4.08 -5.16
N VAL A 25 -19.08 -3.18 -4.56
CA VAL A 25 -19.13 -2.98 -3.10
C VAL A 25 -19.97 -1.77 -2.81
N LEU A 26 -21.01 -1.95 -2.00
CA LEU A 26 -21.93 -0.92 -1.58
C LEU A 26 -21.66 -0.58 -0.11
N ARG A 27 -21.49 0.71 0.18
CA ARG A 27 -21.54 1.23 1.54
C ARG A 27 -22.96 1.58 1.88
N VAL A 28 -23.57 0.83 2.78
CA VAL A 28 -24.95 0.98 3.23
C VAL A 28 -24.98 1.62 4.61
N THR A 29 -25.81 2.64 4.79
CA THR A 29 -26.03 3.31 6.08
C THR A 29 -27.31 2.79 6.73
N ALA A 30 -27.16 2.11 7.88
CA ALA A 30 -28.28 1.69 8.72
C ALA A 30 -28.69 2.83 9.67
N ARG A 31 -29.99 3.08 9.84
CA ARG A 31 -30.50 4.18 10.69
C ARG A 31 -30.95 3.74 12.08
N ASN A 32 -31.26 2.46 12.24
CA ASN A 32 -31.81 1.86 13.45
C ASN A 32 -31.51 0.34 13.47
N GLU A 33 -31.85 -0.31 14.58
CA GLU A 33 -31.63 -1.76 14.76
C GLU A 33 -32.45 -2.62 13.79
N GLU A 34 -33.58 -2.11 13.29
CA GLU A 34 -34.39 -2.77 12.27
C GLU A 34 -33.62 -2.88 10.94
N HIS A 35 -32.97 -1.80 10.51
CA HIS A 35 -32.08 -1.81 9.34
C HIS A 35 -30.91 -2.78 9.50
N ILE A 36 -30.34 -2.90 10.71
CA ILE A 36 -29.29 -3.88 11.00
C ILE A 36 -29.81 -5.31 10.86
N THR A 37 -31.02 -5.57 11.37
CA THR A 37 -31.68 -6.88 11.24
C THR A 37 -31.97 -7.22 9.78
N LEU A 38 -32.47 -6.28 8.99
CA LEU A 38 -32.75 -6.46 7.56
C LEU A 38 -31.49 -6.76 6.74
N LEU A 39 -30.35 -6.12 7.07
CA LEU A 39 -29.08 -6.43 6.41
C LEU A 39 -28.55 -7.82 6.78
N ARG A 40 -28.80 -8.31 8.01
CA ARG A 40 -28.49 -9.70 8.37
C ARG A 40 -29.31 -10.69 7.55
N VAL A 41 -30.63 -10.44 7.44
CA VAL A 41 -31.54 -11.27 6.62
C VAL A 41 -31.10 -11.28 5.15
N LEU A 42 -30.65 -10.14 4.61
CA LEU A 42 -30.10 -10.05 3.26
C LEU A 42 -28.86 -10.96 3.07
N GLY A 43 -28.00 -11.04 4.08
CA GLY A 43 -26.81 -11.91 4.08
C GLY A 43 -27.12 -13.40 4.16
N GLU A 44 -28.24 -13.77 4.76
CA GLU A 44 -28.67 -15.16 4.87
C GLU A 44 -29.29 -15.70 3.57
N GLN A 45 -29.54 -14.84 2.57
CA GLN A 45 -30.02 -15.26 1.26
C GLN A 45 -28.87 -15.86 0.43
N GLU A 46 -28.67 -17.17 0.53
CA GLU A 46 -27.62 -17.91 -0.21
C GLU A 46 -27.64 -17.64 -1.72
N GLU A 47 -28.82 -17.42 -2.32
CA GLU A 47 -28.99 -17.12 -3.75
C GLU A 47 -28.42 -15.76 -4.18
N LEU A 48 -28.27 -14.83 -3.24
CA LEU A 48 -27.71 -13.50 -3.52
C LEU A 48 -26.19 -13.48 -3.37
N GLN A 49 -25.63 -14.43 -2.61
CA GLN A 49 -24.19 -14.54 -2.35
C GLN A 49 -23.58 -13.20 -1.91
N VAL A 50 -24.32 -12.43 -1.10
CA VAL A 50 -23.84 -11.16 -0.57
C VAL A 50 -22.71 -11.43 0.41
N ASP A 51 -21.61 -10.72 0.23
CA ASP A 51 -20.41 -10.89 1.04
C ASP A 51 -20.15 -9.61 1.84
N PHE A 52 -20.27 -9.69 3.17
CA PHE A 52 -20.11 -8.54 4.05
C PHE A 52 -18.65 -8.30 4.38
N TRP A 53 -18.10 -7.25 3.77
CA TRP A 53 -16.75 -6.76 4.09
C TRP A 53 -16.73 -5.98 5.41
N ARG A 54 -17.86 -5.37 5.77
CA ARG A 54 -18.10 -4.81 7.10
C ARG A 54 -19.48 -5.19 7.57
N HIS A 55 -19.54 -6.08 8.56
CA HIS A 55 -20.79 -6.68 9.04
C HIS A 55 -21.77 -5.67 9.67
N PRO A 56 -23.09 -5.93 9.56
CA PRO A 56 -24.14 -5.14 10.21
C PRO A 56 -24.17 -5.39 11.73
N ASN A 57 -23.39 -4.58 12.45
CA ASN A 57 -23.22 -4.67 13.91
C ASN A 57 -24.09 -3.67 14.68
N SER A 58 -24.12 -2.40 14.25
CA SER A 58 -24.82 -1.31 14.94
C SER A 58 -25.17 -0.17 13.98
N PRO A 59 -26.23 0.61 14.22
CA PRO A 59 -26.62 1.74 13.38
C PRO A 59 -25.58 2.88 13.30
N SER A 60 -24.70 2.98 14.30
CA SER A 60 -23.63 3.99 14.35
C SER A 60 -22.49 3.75 13.35
N HIS A 61 -22.50 2.63 12.62
CA HIS A 61 -21.43 2.26 11.71
C HIS A 61 -22.00 1.86 10.33
N PRO A 62 -21.37 2.30 9.23
CA PRO A 62 -21.76 1.86 7.90
C PRO A 62 -21.46 0.37 7.72
N VAL A 63 -22.20 -0.25 6.81
CA VAL A 63 -22.09 -1.66 6.41
C VAL A 63 -21.55 -1.69 5.00
N ASP A 64 -20.48 -2.43 4.76
CA ASP A 64 -19.89 -2.55 3.43
C ASP A 64 -20.16 -3.97 2.96
N LEU A 65 -20.83 -4.11 1.81
CA LEU A 65 -21.19 -5.41 1.24
C LEU A 65 -20.81 -5.48 -0.23
N ARG A 66 -20.17 -6.56 -0.62
CA ARG A 66 -20.01 -6.97 -2.01
C ARG A 66 -21.30 -7.64 -2.47
N ALA A 67 -21.84 -7.13 -3.56
CA ALA A 67 -22.99 -7.69 -4.25
C ALA A 67 -22.51 -8.24 -5.61
N PRO A 68 -22.57 -9.57 -5.80
CA PRO A 68 -22.18 -10.20 -7.06
C PRO A 68 -22.94 -9.66 -8.27
N PHE A 69 -22.31 -9.55 -9.43
CA PHE A 69 -22.95 -9.04 -10.65
C PHE A 69 -24.32 -9.69 -10.95
N PRO A 70 -24.48 -11.04 -10.85
CA PRO A 70 -25.77 -11.70 -11.10
C PRO A 70 -26.88 -11.37 -10.08
N SER A 71 -26.52 -10.86 -8.90
CA SER A 71 -27.46 -10.51 -7.81
C SER A 71 -27.50 -9.01 -7.51
N LEU A 72 -26.62 -8.21 -8.09
CA LEU A 72 -26.43 -6.78 -7.82
C LEU A 72 -27.74 -5.98 -7.91
N GLN A 73 -28.52 -6.19 -8.98
CA GLN A 73 -29.80 -5.50 -9.15
C GLN A 73 -30.84 -5.92 -8.11
N ARG A 74 -30.83 -7.19 -7.70
CA ARG A 74 -31.71 -7.70 -6.63
C ARG A 74 -31.32 -7.10 -5.28
N VAL A 75 -30.02 -6.99 -5.00
CA VAL A 75 -29.49 -6.35 -3.79
C VAL A 75 -29.84 -4.87 -3.76
N LYS A 76 -29.61 -4.11 -4.83
CA LYS A 76 -29.99 -2.68 -4.91
C LYS A 76 -31.48 -2.47 -4.71
N LYS A 77 -32.32 -3.28 -5.38
CA LYS A 77 -33.77 -3.22 -5.21
C LYS A 77 -34.21 -3.50 -3.77
N PHE A 78 -33.57 -4.46 -3.09
CA PHE A 78 -33.82 -4.72 -1.67
C PHE A 78 -33.51 -3.48 -0.83
N LEU A 79 -32.34 -2.86 -1.04
CA LEU A 79 -31.92 -1.66 -0.32
C LEU A 79 -32.89 -0.49 -0.58
N ASP A 80 -33.28 -0.27 -1.83
CA ASP A 80 -34.22 0.79 -2.22
C ASP A 80 -35.61 0.58 -1.57
N SER A 81 -36.13 -0.64 -1.60
CA SER A 81 -37.46 -0.97 -1.06
C SER A 81 -37.58 -0.80 0.47
N HIS A 82 -36.46 -0.84 1.19
CA HIS A 82 -36.40 -0.63 2.63
C HIS A 82 -35.80 0.73 3.00
N ASN A 83 -35.72 1.68 2.06
CA ASN A 83 -35.22 3.04 2.27
C ASN A 83 -33.80 3.11 2.87
N PHE A 84 -32.92 2.20 2.48
CA PHE A 84 -31.50 2.32 2.78
C PHE A 84 -30.86 3.43 1.95
N SER A 85 -29.96 4.19 2.57
CA SER A 85 -29.03 5.04 1.83
C SER A 85 -27.75 4.25 1.58
N TYR A 86 -27.30 4.19 0.34
CA TYR A 86 -26.03 3.56 0.00
C TYR A 86 -25.28 4.33 -1.07
N SER A 87 -23.96 4.14 -1.11
CA SER A 87 -23.08 4.60 -2.19
C SER A 87 -22.28 3.43 -2.74
N ILE A 88 -21.97 3.45 -4.04
CA ILE A 88 -21.07 2.48 -4.63
C ILE A 88 -19.64 2.86 -4.22
N MET A 89 -18.98 1.99 -3.45
CA MET A 89 -17.57 2.14 -3.07
C MET A 89 -16.65 1.64 -4.17
N ILE A 90 -17.03 0.51 -4.80
CA ILE A 90 -16.26 -0.13 -5.86
C ILE A 90 -17.24 -0.49 -6.96
N GLU A 91 -17.02 0.07 -8.15
CA GLU A 91 -17.88 -0.11 -9.33
C GLU A 91 -17.67 -1.46 -10.03
N ASP A 92 -16.47 -2.04 -9.89
CA ASP A 92 -16.12 -3.38 -10.36
C ASP A 92 -15.06 -3.97 -9.42
N VAL A 93 -15.42 -5.04 -8.70
CA VAL A 93 -14.51 -5.74 -7.77
C VAL A 93 -13.51 -6.62 -8.52
N GLN A 94 -13.74 -6.90 -9.81
CA GLN A 94 -12.72 -7.54 -10.61
C GLN A 94 -11.52 -6.60 -10.77
N ILE A 95 -10.50 -6.87 -9.98
CA ILE A 95 -9.14 -6.55 -10.34
C ILE A 95 -8.71 -7.74 -11.20
N TYR A 96 -8.45 -7.46 -12.48
CA TYR A 96 -7.96 -8.43 -13.45
C TYR A 96 -6.84 -9.28 -12.85
N ASP A 97 -6.75 -10.51 -13.34
CA ASP A 97 -5.65 -11.43 -13.08
C ASP A 97 -4.33 -10.86 -13.64
N TRP A 98 -3.81 -9.92 -12.88
CA TRP A 98 -2.69 -9.03 -13.14
C TRP A 98 -1.34 -9.72 -13.06
N MET A 99 -1.28 -11.03 -12.85
CA MET A 99 -0.01 -11.78 -12.89
C MET A 99 0.21 -12.45 -14.25
N ASP A 100 -0.85 -12.93 -14.90
CA ASP A 100 -0.75 -13.56 -16.23
C ASP A 100 -0.86 -12.55 -17.38
N VAL A 101 -1.50 -11.38 -17.15
CA VAL A 101 -1.67 -10.32 -18.18
C VAL A 101 -0.48 -9.35 -18.26
N LEU A 102 0.53 -9.47 -17.38
CA LEU A 102 1.73 -8.60 -17.40
C LEU A 102 2.58 -8.71 -18.66
N VAL A 103 2.36 -9.74 -19.48
CA VAL A 103 3.18 -10.01 -20.67
C VAL A 103 2.46 -9.65 -21.98
N GLU A 104 1.13 -9.57 -22.03
CA GLU A 104 0.43 -9.43 -23.33
C GLU A 104 -0.35 -8.13 -23.58
N ASP A 105 -0.98 -7.45 -22.60
CA ASP A 105 -1.95 -6.38 -22.97
C ASP A 105 -2.05 -5.13 -22.07
N HIS A 106 -1.26 -4.99 -21.00
CA HIS A 106 -1.31 -3.80 -20.13
C HIS A 106 0.08 -3.25 -19.78
N PRO A 107 0.34 -1.93 -19.97
CA PRO A 107 1.61 -1.32 -19.64
C PRO A 107 1.79 -1.27 -18.11
N SER A 108 2.38 -2.31 -17.55
CA SER A 108 2.90 -2.34 -16.20
C SER A 108 4.29 -1.72 -16.14
N LEU A 109 4.82 -1.53 -14.94
CA LEU A 109 6.23 -1.16 -14.78
C LEU A 109 7.17 -2.16 -15.48
N VAL A 110 6.85 -3.45 -15.44
CA VAL A 110 7.64 -4.52 -16.06
C VAL A 110 7.63 -4.40 -17.58
N SER A 111 6.45 -4.27 -18.19
CA SER A 111 6.35 -4.15 -19.63
C SER A 111 6.94 -2.82 -20.11
N LYS A 112 6.83 -1.75 -19.32
CA LYS A 112 7.48 -0.46 -19.60
C LYS A 112 9.00 -0.59 -19.69
N ILE A 113 9.62 -1.26 -18.71
CA ILE A 113 11.06 -1.55 -18.73
C ILE A 113 11.43 -2.39 -19.96
N ALA A 114 10.67 -3.45 -20.26
CA ALA A 114 10.94 -4.34 -21.38
C ALA A 114 10.77 -3.66 -22.75
N GLU A 115 9.77 -2.79 -22.90
CA GLU A 115 9.51 -2.01 -24.11
C GLU A 115 10.56 -0.92 -24.34
N GLU A 116 11.06 -0.30 -23.26
CA GLU A 116 12.03 0.81 -23.36
C GLU A 116 13.48 0.31 -23.47
N TYR A 117 13.79 -0.92 -23.08
CA TYR A 117 15.13 -1.47 -23.29
C TYR A 117 15.50 -1.55 -24.78
N GLY A 118 16.62 -0.95 -25.15
CA GLY A 118 17.06 -0.81 -26.54
C GLY A 118 16.36 0.30 -27.33
N GLN A 119 15.41 1.03 -26.72
CA GLN A 119 14.74 2.19 -27.32
C GLN A 119 15.06 3.49 -26.57
N ASP A 120 14.89 3.51 -25.25
CA ASP A 120 15.26 4.63 -24.38
C ASP A 120 16.72 4.48 -23.92
N LEU A 121 17.51 5.53 -24.12
CA LEU A 121 18.94 5.52 -23.80
C LEU A 121 19.20 5.40 -22.29
N SER A 122 18.34 5.99 -21.45
CA SER A 122 18.52 5.97 -19.98
C SER A 122 18.20 4.59 -19.43
N VAL A 123 17.06 4.01 -19.83
CA VAL A 123 16.66 2.65 -19.43
C VAL A 123 17.68 1.63 -19.92
N THR A 124 18.16 1.77 -21.15
CA THR A 124 19.21 0.89 -21.69
C THR A 124 20.51 1.00 -20.88
N ALA A 125 20.98 2.21 -20.57
CA ALA A 125 22.19 2.41 -19.79
C ALA A 125 22.06 1.86 -18.35
N ILE A 126 20.88 2.00 -17.73
CA ILE A 126 20.57 1.42 -16.43
C ILE A 126 20.68 -0.11 -16.52
N LEU A 127 19.93 -0.75 -17.42
CA LEU A 127 19.88 -2.21 -17.52
C LEU A 127 21.19 -2.85 -18.01
N ASP A 128 22.02 -2.11 -18.74
CA ASP A 128 23.36 -2.59 -19.12
C ASP A 128 24.36 -2.55 -17.95
N SER A 129 24.06 -1.81 -16.87
CA SER A 129 24.98 -1.56 -15.76
C SER A 129 24.46 -2.02 -14.38
N MET A 130 23.15 -2.16 -14.25
CA MET A 130 22.43 -2.41 -13.00
C MET A 130 21.24 -3.32 -13.29
N ASP A 131 21.04 -4.28 -12.40
CA ASP A 131 19.86 -5.11 -12.43
C ASP A 131 18.71 -4.45 -11.65
N ILE A 132 17.46 -4.74 -12.01
CA ILE A 132 16.27 -4.20 -11.36
C ILE A 132 15.47 -5.30 -10.67
N PHE A 133 15.08 -5.01 -9.43
CA PHE A 133 14.22 -5.84 -8.62
C PHE A 133 12.81 -5.32 -8.44
N LEU A 134 11.83 -6.11 -8.89
CA LEU A 134 10.43 -5.82 -8.70
C LEU A 134 9.66 -6.97 -8.02
N GLU A 135 9.44 -6.83 -6.71
CA GLU A 135 8.52 -7.68 -5.97
C GLU A 135 7.11 -7.07 -6.02
N ILE A 136 6.27 -7.61 -6.90
CA ILE A 136 4.93 -7.04 -7.16
C ILE A 136 3.98 -7.22 -5.97
N VAL A 137 4.01 -8.39 -5.32
CA VAL A 137 3.14 -8.74 -4.20
C VAL A 137 3.97 -9.13 -2.97
N THR A 138 4.41 -8.14 -2.21
CA THR A 138 5.26 -8.32 -1.02
C THR A 138 4.53 -8.94 0.18
N ASN A 139 3.19 -8.96 0.17
CA ASN A 139 2.35 -9.59 1.20
C ASN A 139 1.25 -10.44 0.53
N PRO A 140 1.61 -11.62 -0.01
CA PRO A 140 0.70 -12.43 -0.83
C PRO A 140 -0.52 -12.94 -0.05
N ASP A 141 -0.31 -13.39 1.20
CA ASP A 141 -1.41 -13.83 2.05
C ASP A 141 -2.40 -12.69 2.37
N GLY A 142 -1.87 -11.51 2.70
CA GLY A 142 -2.69 -10.32 2.93
C GLY A 142 -3.44 -9.92 1.67
N PHE A 143 -2.76 -9.91 0.53
CA PHE A 143 -3.35 -9.61 -0.77
C PHE A 143 -4.50 -10.57 -1.10
N ALA A 144 -4.29 -11.88 -1.05
CA ALA A 144 -5.33 -12.89 -1.27
C ALA A 144 -6.51 -12.69 -0.31
N PHE A 145 -6.25 -12.38 0.97
CA PHE A 145 -7.28 -12.10 1.96
C PHE A 145 -8.10 -10.83 1.66
N THR A 146 -7.51 -9.84 0.97
CA THR A 146 -8.25 -8.67 0.50
C THR A 146 -9.26 -8.99 -0.59
N HIS A 147 -9.03 -10.05 -1.36
CA HIS A 147 -9.95 -10.52 -2.40
C HIS A 147 -10.99 -11.52 -1.85
N SER A 148 -10.59 -12.34 -0.88
CA SER A 148 -11.46 -13.41 -0.37
C SER A 148 -12.33 -13.03 0.82
N SER A 149 -11.98 -12.00 1.60
CA SER A 149 -12.62 -11.79 2.90
C SER A 149 -12.68 -10.34 3.38
N ASN A 150 -11.54 -9.62 3.45
CA ASN A 150 -11.53 -8.25 3.97
C ASN A 150 -10.62 -7.36 3.13
N ARG A 151 -11.23 -6.58 2.23
CA ARG A 151 -10.52 -5.70 1.31
C ARG A 151 -9.62 -4.66 1.95
N LEU A 152 -9.96 -4.23 3.17
CA LEU A 152 -9.18 -3.23 3.91
C LEU A 152 -8.13 -3.87 4.82
N TRP A 153 -7.91 -5.18 4.72
CA TRP A 153 -6.84 -5.84 5.44
C TRP A 153 -5.47 -5.35 4.96
N ARG A 154 -4.63 -4.95 5.91
CA ARG A 154 -3.29 -4.39 5.65
C ARG A 154 -2.16 -5.34 6.05
N LYS A 155 -2.34 -6.07 7.15
CA LYS A 155 -1.30 -6.85 7.83
C LYS A 155 -0.95 -8.14 7.07
N THR A 156 0.07 -8.84 7.54
CA THR A 156 0.30 -10.25 7.18
C THR A 156 -0.83 -11.16 7.69
N ARG A 157 -0.74 -12.47 7.48
CA ARG A 157 -1.71 -13.47 7.99
C ARG A 157 -1.12 -14.43 9.04
N SER A 158 0.00 -14.05 9.67
CA SER A 158 0.62 -14.83 10.73
C SER A 158 -0.28 -14.98 11.97
N ILE A 159 -0.24 -16.14 12.61
CA ILE A 159 -1.00 -16.42 13.83
C ILE A 159 -0.19 -15.92 15.04
N ASN A 160 -0.75 -14.97 15.78
CA ASN A 160 -0.09 -14.41 16.95
C ASN A 160 -0.35 -15.31 18.18
N ALA A 161 0.70 -15.94 18.71
CA ALA A 161 0.60 -16.84 19.87
C ALA A 161 -0.03 -16.12 21.08
N GLY A 162 -1.03 -16.75 21.70
CA GLY A 162 -1.75 -16.18 22.85
C GLY A 162 -2.73 -15.06 22.52
N SER A 163 -2.99 -14.77 21.24
CA SER A 163 -3.97 -13.79 20.79
C SER A 163 -4.95 -14.39 19.78
N ARG A 164 -6.17 -13.86 19.76
CA ARG A 164 -7.18 -14.15 18.72
C ARG A 164 -6.98 -13.33 17.44
N CYS A 165 -6.12 -12.30 17.50
CA CYS A 165 -5.90 -11.38 16.40
C CYS A 165 -4.77 -11.86 15.50
N VAL A 166 -4.95 -11.70 14.19
CA VAL A 166 -4.07 -12.23 13.14
C VAL A 166 -3.23 -11.10 12.55
N GLY A 167 -2.00 -11.42 12.15
CA GLY A 167 -1.14 -10.56 11.35
C GLY A 167 -0.37 -9.51 12.13
N VAL A 168 0.73 -9.10 11.51
CA VAL A 168 1.67 -8.05 11.90
C VAL A 168 1.70 -7.00 10.79
N ASP A 169 1.91 -5.73 11.12
CA ASP A 169 2.17 -4.70 10.11
C ASP A 169 3.58 -4.95 9.51
N PRO A 170 3.68 -5.36 8.23
CA PRO A 170 4.98 -5.66 7.63
C PRO A 170 5.89 -4.43 7.57
N ASN A 171 5.35 -3.20 7.62
CA ASN A 171 6.13 -1.95 7.65
C ASN A 171 6.30 -1.39 9.08
N ARG A 172 6.16 -2.24 10.11
CA ARG A 172 6.59 -2.00 11.50
C ARG A 172 7.51 -3.12 12.03
N ASN A 173 7.79 -4.12 11.21
CA ASN A 173 8.50 -5.34 11.60
C ASN A 173 9.99 -5.32 11.27
N TRP A 174 10.57 -4.18 10.86
CA TRP A 174 11.98 -4.09 10.49
C TRP A 174 12.85 -3.69 11.69
N ASP A 175 14.11 -4.11 11.71
CA ASP A 175 15.07 -3.82 12.79
C ASP A 175 15.67 -2.41 12.68
N ALA A 176 14.80 -1.40 12.67
CA ALA A 176 15.17 0.02 12.63
C ALA A 176 14.20 0.81 13.51
N GLY A 177 14.57 1.04 14.78
CA GLY A 177 13.64 1.59 15.77
C GLY A 177 12.46 0.65 16.06
N PHE A 178 12.66 -0.66 15.94
CA PHE A 178 11.65 -1.69 16.20
C PHE A 178 11.00 -1.54 17.59
N GLY A 179 9.67 -1.62 17.65
CA GLY A 179 8.91 -1.43 18.90
C GLY A 179 8.92 0.01 19.44
N GLY A 180 9.48 0.96 18.67
CA GLY A 180 9.50 2.38 18.99
C GLY A 180 8.16 3.08 18.71
N ALA A 181 8.20 4.42 18.76
CA ALA A 181 7.04 5.26 18.47
C ALA A 181 6.44 4.98 17.08
N GLY A 182 5.12 5.20 16.95
CA GLY A 182 4.32 4.91 15.76
C GLY A 182 4.13 3.43 15.42
N SER A 183 4.43 2.54 16.37
CA SER A 183 4.10 1.13 16.33
C SER A 183 3.32 0.72 17.59
N SER A 184 2.74 -0.47 17.61
CA SER A 184 1.99 -0.98 18.75
C SER A 184 2.42 -2.40 19.14
N SER A 185 2.44 -2.69 20.43
CA SER A 185 2.67 -4.03 20.97
C SER A 185 1.39 -4.87 21.11
N ASN A 186 0.22 -4.28 20.84
CA ASN A 186 -1.05 -4.99 20.85
C ASN A 186 -1.25 -5.79 19.55
N PRO A 187 -1.37 -7.13 19.58
CA PRO A 187 -1.56 -7.94 18.37
C PRO A 187 -2.82 -7.62 17.56
N CYS A 188 -3.80 -6.97 18.18
CA CYS A 188 -5.03 -6.53 17.51
C CYS A 188 -4.92 -5.15 16.84
N SER A 189 -3.79 -4.45 17.00
CA SER A 189 -3.53 -3.18 16.33
C SER A 189 -3.22 -3.38 14.85
N GLU A 190 -3.63 -2.43 14.01
CA GLU A 190 -3.25 -2.37 12.58
C GLU A 190 -1.76 -2.03 12.39
N ILE A 191 -1.14 -1.39 13.39
CA ILE A 191 0.29 -1.05 13.43
C ILE A 191 1.05 -1.97 14.40
N TYR A 192 0.57 -3.20 14.59
CA TYR A 192 1.24 -4.18 15.45
C TYR A 192 2.63 -4.50 14.89
N HIS A 193 3.69 -4.27 15.66
CA HIS A 193 5.08 -4.46 15.19
C HIS A 193 5.50 -5.94 15.15
N GLY A 194 4.74 -6.86 15.75
CA GLY A 194 5.11 -8.28 15.84
C GLY A 194 5.90 -8.60 17.11
N PRO A 195 6.15 -9.90 17.39
CA PRO A 195 6.82 -10.34 18.60
C PRO A 195 8.30 -9.96 18.67
N HIS A 196 8.96 -9.82 17.53
CA HIS A 196 10.35 -9.36 17.40
C HIS A 196 10.59 -8.85 15.96
N ALA A 197 11.68 -8.11 15.73
CA ALA A 197 12.04 -7.67 14.39
C ALA A 197 12.25 -8.86 13.45
N HIS A 198 11.81 -8.70 12.21
CA HIS A 198 11.84 -9.71 11.15
C HIS A 198 11.11 -11.01 11.53
N SER A 199 10.06 -10.94 12.36
CA SER A 199 9.22 -12.08 12.70
C SER A 199 8.44 -12.59 11.49
N GLU A 200 8.04 -11.71 10.58
CA GLU A 200 7.27 -12.06 9.41
C GLU A 200 8.18 -12.67 8.35
N ARG A 201 7.78 -13.81 7.79
CA ARG A 201 8.57 -14.52 6.78
C ARG A 201 8.69 -13.71 5.48
N GLU A 202 7.67 -12.91 5.16
CA GLU A 202 7.67 -11.98 4.03
C GLU A 202 8.77 -10.93 4.21
N VAL A 203 8.82 -10.29 5.38
CA VAL A 203 9.87 -9.30 5.71
C VAL A 203 11.24 -9.97 5.78
N ARG A 204 11.34 -11.13 6.42
CA ARG A 204 12.61 -11.86 6.55
C ARG A 204 13.20 -12.27 5.21
N ALA A 205 12.37 -12.67 4.25
CA ALA A 205 12.83 -13.04 2.91
C ALA A 205 13.55 -11.86 2.23
N ILE A 206 13.00 -10.64 2.32
CA ILE A 206 13.59 -9.43 1.75
C ILE A 206 14.89 -9.06 2.47
N VAL A 207 14.90 -9.17 3.81
CA VAL A 207 16.09 -8.94 4.64
C VAL A 207 17.23 -9.88 4.27
N ASP A 208 16.94 -11.18 4.22
CA ASP A 208 17.91 -12.22 3.88
C ASP A 208 18.44 -12.01 2.46
N PHE A 209 17.57 -11.64 1.54
CA PHE A 209 17.93 -11.33 0.16
C PHE A 209 18.83 -10.10 0.04
N ILE A 210 18.48 -8.95 0.62
CA ILE A 210 19.31 -7.73 0.55
C ILE A 210 20.69 -8.00 1.17
N ARG A 211 20.74 -8.70 2.31
CA ARG A 211 22.00 -9.05 2.98
C ARG A 211 22.84 -10.05 2.18
N ALA A 212 22.23 -11.11 1.65
CA ALA A 212 22.92 -12.10 0.86
C ALA A 212 23.41 -11.52 -0.47
N HIS A 213 22.65 -10.59 -1.04
CA HIS A 213 23.01 -9.88 -2.26
C HIS A 213 24.22 -8.95 -2.04
N GLY A 214 24.23 -8.18 -0.95
CA GLY A 214 25.39 -7.42 -0.50
C GLY A 214 25.79 -6.20 -1.36
N ASN A 215 25.11 -5.96 -2.48
CA ASN A 215 25.45 -4.89 -3.42
C ASN A 215 24.22 -4.11 -3.92
N VAL A 216 23.13 -4.10 -3.14
CA VAL A 216 21.92 -3.32 -3.43
C VAL A 216 22.24 -1.82 -3.27
N LYS A 217 21.96 -1.01 -4.31
CA LYS A 217 22.23 0.44 -4.31
C LYS A 217 21.04 1.28 -3.83
N SER A 218 19.84 0.79 -4.12
CA SER A 218 18.59 1.51 -3.93
C SER A 218 17.50 0.54 -3.49
N VAL A 219 16.62 0.99 -2.59
CA VAL A 219 15.39 0.30 -2.19
C VAL A 219 14.24 1.30 -2.31
N ILE A 220 13.25 0.96 -3.12
CA ILE A 220 12.04 1.78 -3.30
C ILE A 220 10.84 0.97 -2.84
N SER A 221 10.25 1.35 -1.70
CA SER A 221 9.04 0.73 -1.16
C SER A 221 7.81 1.51 -1.63
N ILE A 222 6.91 0.88 -2.38
CA ILE A 222 5.75 1.56 -2.97
C ILE A 222 4.50 1.25 -2.16
N HIS A 223 3.79 2.30 -1.76
CA HIS A 223 2.58 2.29 -0.94
C HIS A 223 1.52 3.21 -1.56
N SER A 224 0.34 3.21 -0.96
CA SER A 224 -0.69 4.23 -1.15
C SER A 224 -1.41 4.44 0.17
N TYR A 225 -2.09 5.56 0.39
CA TYR A 225 -2.25 6.72 -0.47
C TYR A 225 -1.70 7.94 0.27
N SER A 226 -1.34 9.00 -0.44
CA SER A 226 -1.19 10.39 0.08
C SER A 226 -0.49 11.32 -0.92
N GLN A 227 0.05 10.79 -2.02
CA GLN A 227 0.90 11.53 -2.96
C GLN A 227 2.14 12.09 -2.26
N MET A 228 3.01 11.20 -1.78
CA MET A 228 4.27 11.57 -1.11
C MET A 228 5.46 10.77 -1.67
N LEU A 229 6.63 11.40 -1.75
CA LEU A 229 7.92 10.73 -1.98
C LEU A 229 8.82 10.95 -0.75
N LEU A 230 9.01 9.90 0.03
CA LEU A 230 9.61 9.95 1.34
C LEU A 230 10.98 9.28 1.35
N PHE A 231 11.84 9.71 2.25
CA PHE A 231 13.13 9.07 2.54
C PHE A 231 13.38 9.02 4.05
N PRO A 232 14.43 8.33 4.54
CA PRO A 232 14.71 8.22 5.96
C PRO A 232 15.00 9.58 6.65
N TYR A 233 14.81 9.70 7.95
CA TYR A 233 14.31 8.66 8.86
C TYR A 233 12.80 8.80 9.14
N GLY A 234 12.15 7.67 9.43
CA GLY A 234 10.84 7.61 10.06
C GLY A 234 10.90 7.49 11.57
N TYR A 235 11.80 6.67 12.10
CA TYR A 235 11.88 6.44 13.56
C TYR A 235 12.57 7.56 14.35
N ARG A 236 13.19 8.54 13.68
CA ARG A 236 13.88 9.67 14.33
C ARG A 236 13.83 10.94 13.48
N ARG A 237 13.90 12.10 14.13
CA ARG A 237 13.92 13.42 13.48
C ARG A 237 15.30 13.89 13.02
N ALA A 238 16.36 13.28 13.56
CA ALA A 238 17.72 13.63 13.14
C ALA A 238 17.86 13.33 11.63
N PRO A 239 18.35 14.28 10.82
CA PRO A 239 18.50 14.05 9.38
C PRO A 239 19.54 12.96 9.12
N THR A 240 19.40 12.30 7.97
CA THR A 240 20.43 11.42 7.42
C THR A 240 21.68 12.22 7.03
N PRO A 241 22.88 11.61 7.05
CA PRO A 241 24.07 12.21 6.46
C PRO A 241 23.88 12.69 5.02
N ASP A 242 23.11 11.95 4.22
CA ASP A 242 22.84 12.23 2.80
C ASP A 242 21.55 13.05 2.57
N HIS A 243 21.02 13.70 3.61
CA HIS A 243 19.69 14.34 3.57
C HIS A 243 19.55 15.35 2.42
N GLN A 244 20.55 16.22 2.21
CA GLN A 244 20.48 17.25 1.18
C GLN A 244 20.41 16.64 -0.23
N GLU A 245 21.20 15.59 -0.50
CA GLU A 245 21.21 14.92 -1.79
C GLU A 245 19.88 14.21 -2.06
N MET A 246 19.39 13.43 -1.11
CA MET A 246 18.10 12.74 -1.25
C MET A 246 16.93 13.71 -1.37
N ASN A 247 17.00 14.86 -0.69
CA ASN A 247 15.97 15.90 -0.79
C ASN A 247 15.93 16.57 -2.18
N GLU A 248 17.08 16.91 -2.77
CA GLU A 248 17.10 17.47 -4.13
C GLU A 248 16.71 16.43 -5.18
N LEU A 249 17.11 15.15 -5.00
CA LEU A 249 16.66 14.07 -5.86
C LEU A 249 15.14 13.87 -5.78
N ALA A 250 14.58 13.81 -4.57
CA ALA A 250 13.14 13.67 -4.37
C ALA A 250 12.37 14.85 -4.98
N LYS A 251 12.88 16.08 -4.82
CA LYS A 251 12.32 17.29 -5.42
C LYS A 251 12.29 17.25 -6.95
N LYS A 252 13.35 16.76 -7.58
CA LYS A 252 13.40 16.55 -9.04
C LYS A 252 12.36 15.50 -9.45
N ALA A 253 12.38 14.35 -8.80
CA ALA A 253 11.49 13.23 -9.10
C ALA A 253 9.99 13.63 -9.00
N VAL A 254 9.58 14.36 -7.95
CA VAL A 254 8.19 14.83 -7.85
C VAL A 254 7.83 15.91 -8.88
N SER A 255 8.80 16.71 -9.32
CA SER A 255 8.60 17.72 -10.36
C SER A 255 8.33 17.05 -11.70
N ASP A 256 9.11 16.03 -12.05
CA ASP A 256 8.99 15.33 -13.33
C ASP A 256 7.77 14.41 -13.35
N LEU A 257 7.38 13.82 -12.21
CA LEU A 257 6.07 13.18 -12.03
C LEU A 257 4.93 14.18 -12.28
N ALA A 258 5.00 15.36 -11.66
CA ALA A 258 3.97 16.38 -11.82
C ALA A 258 3.86 16.91 -13.26
N ALA A 259 4.93 16.83 -14.06
CA ALA A 259 4.92 17.28 -15.45
C ALA A 259 4.01 16.42 -16.35
N VAL A 260 3.71 15.16 -15.97
CA VAL A 260 2.88 14.25 -16.79
C VAL A 260 1.40 14.62 -16.73
N PHE A 261 0.82 14.72 -15.53
CA PHE A 261 -0.63 14.96 -15.33
C PHE A 261 -0.95 16.11 -14.35
N GLY A 262 0.05 16.81 -13.82
CA GLY A 262 -0.14 17.88 -12.83
C GLY A 262 -0.37 17.38 -11.40
N THR A 263 -0.21 16.08 -11.13
CA THR A 263 -0.39 15.51 -9.80
C THR A 263 0.69 15.99 -8.85
N LYS A 264 0.28 16.52 -7.70
CA LYS A 264 1.20 17.15 -6.75
C LYS A 264 1.58 16.17 -5.65
N TYR A 265 2.88 15.87 -5.56
CA TYR A 265 3.45 15.09 -4.48
C TYR A 265 4.18 16.01 -3.50
N THR A 266 4.06 15.71 -2.20
CA THR A 266 4.99 16.24 -1.19
C THR A 266 6.21 15.33 -1.08
N TYR A 267 7.30 15.81 -0.49
CA TYR A 267 8.50 15.01 -0.29
C TYR A 267 9.26 15.43 0.97
N GLY A 268 10.17 14.58 1.41
CA GLY A 268 11.02 14.83 2.58
C GLY A 268 11.24 13.59 3.43
N SER A 269 11.92 13.75 4.57
CA SER A 269 12.09 12.64 5.51
C SER A 269 10.75 12.23 6.12
N ILE A 270 10.47 10.93 6.28
CA ILE A 270 9.22 10.41 6.86
C ILE A 270 8.83 11.16 8.15
N ALA A 271 9.76 11.28 9.10
CA ALA A 271 9.53 11.89 10.41
C ALA A 271 9.25 13.41 10.38
N ASN A 272 9.49 14.10 9.27
CA ASN A 272 9.14 15.52 9.14
C ASN A 272 7.91 15.67 8.22
N THR A 273 7.86 14.98 7.08
CA THR A 273 6.77 15.14 6.11
C THR A 273 5.44 14.56 6.61
N ILE A 274 5.45 13.37 7.22
CA ILE A 274 4.22 12.77 7.78
C ILE A 274 3.84 13.46 9.10
N CYS A 275 4.81 13.68 9.99
CA CYS A 275 4.58 14.35 11.29
C CYS A 275 4.05 15.79 11.17
N GLU A 276 4.65 16.60 10.28
CA GLU A 276 4.21 18.00 10.12
C GLU A 276 2.79 18.06 9.57
N TYR A 277 2.43 17.17 8.63
CA TYR A 277 1.08 17.08 8.08
C TYR A 277 0.04 16.75 9.15
N SER A 278 0.30 15.76 10.01
CA SER A 278 -0.57 15.44 11.15
C SER A 278 -0.67 16.59 12.16
N SER A 279 0.45 17.28 12.43
CA SER A 279 0.48 18.39 13.39
C SER A 279 -0.31 19.61 12.93
N LEU A 280 -0.37 19.89 11.61
CA LEU A 280 -1.13 20.99 11.03
C LEU A 280 -2.65 20.76 11.08
N ILE A 281 -3.10 19.49 11.01
CA ILE A 281 -4.51 19.13 11.19
C ILE A 281 -4.93 19.30 12.66
N LEU A 282 -4.08 18.90 13.60
CA LEU A 282 -4.37 19.00 15.04
C LEU A 282 -4.40 20.45 15.54
N GLN A 283 -3.64 21.37 14.94
CA GLN A 283 -3.67 22.80 15.29
C GLN A 283 -5.00 23.50 14.94
N GLN A 284 -5.86 22.88 14.12
CA GLN A 284 -7.17 23.43 13.77
C GLN A 284 -8.29 22.93 14.71
N ILE A 285 -7.98 22.04 15.66
CA ILE A 285 -8.91 21.52 16.64
C ILE A 285 -8.66 22.24 17.98
N PRO A 286 -9.66 22.89 18.60
CA PRO A 286 -9.48 23.50 19.91
C PRO A 286 -9.06 22.43 20.92
N TRP A 287 -8.07 22.73 21.77
CA TRP A 287 -7.41 21.76 22.66
C TRP A 287 -8.37 20.95 23.55
N GLU A 288 -9.52 21.54 23.89
CA GLU A 288 -10.60 20.95 24.68
C GLU A 288 -11.41 19.86 23.94
N TRP A 289 -11.25 19.76 22.62
CA TRP A 289 -11.82 18.72 21.75
C TRP A 289 -10.77 17.77 21.20
N ALA A 290 -9.49 17.95 21.53
CA ALA A 290 -8.45 17.04 21.11
C ALA A 290 -8.71 15.66 21.76
N PRO A 291 -8.93 14.59 20.97
CA PRO A 291 -9.14 13.28 21.54
C PRO A 291 -7.93 12.87 22.39
N THR A 292 -8.13 12.14 23.48
CA THR A 292 -7.01 11.63 24.32
C THR A 292 -6.11 10.61 23.60
N TRP A 293 -6.53 10.14 22.42
CA TRP A 293 -5.73 9.33 21.50
C TRP A 293 -5.11 10.14 20.35
N ALA A 294 -5.39 11.44 20.25
CA ALA A 294 -4.72 12.30 19.28
C ALA A 294 -3.22 12.25 19.56
N PRO A 295 -2.39 11.97 18.53
CA PRO A 295 -0.97 11.80 18.76
C PRO A 295 -0.40 13.12 19.32
N LEU A 296 0.24 13.02 20.48
CA LEU A 296 1.29 13.97 20.85
C LEU A 296 2.31 14.02 19.70
N PRO A 297 3.12 15.10 19.55
CA PRO A 297 3.90 15.43 18.33
C PRO A 297 5.02 14.44 17.91
N ALA A 298 4.74 13.15 17.86
CA ALA A 298 5.68 12.06 17.72
C ALA A 298 5.12 10.97 16.79
N ASP A 299 4.64 11.36 15.61
CA ASP A 299 4.37 10.43 14.50
C ASP A 299 5.70 9.93 13.87
N MET A 300 6.62 9.49 14.72
CA MET A 300 7.76 8.70 14.28
C MET A 300 7.23 7.33 13.86
N ALA A 301 7.76 6.75 12.81
CA ALA A 301 7.41 5.40 12.37
C ALA A 301 8.58 4.46 12.63
N GLY A 302 8.54 3.75 13.76
CA GLY A 302 9.50 2.69 14.08
C GLY A 302 9.29 1.45 13.23
N GLY A 303 10.38 0.83 12.80
CA GLY A 303 10.41 -0.47 12.13
C GLY A 303 10.00 -0.45 10.67
N THR A 304 10.35 0.61 9.93
CA THR A 304 10.03 0.73 8.49
C THR A 304 11.10 0.13 7.58
N THR A 305 10.69 -0.28 6.38
CA THR A 305 11.56 -0.87 5.34
C THR A 305 12.75 0.03 5.00
N ILE A 306 12.48 1.31 4.70
CA ILE A 306 13.49 2.22 4.14
C ILE A 306 14.47 2.73 5.20
N ASP A 307 14.03 2.83 6.46
CA ASP A 307 14.92 3.14 7.58
C ASP A 307 15.93 2.01 7.78
N TRP A 308 15.45 0.76 7.75
CA TRP A 308 16.32 -0.41 7.88
C TRP A 308 17.29 -0.54 6.70
N ALA A 309 16.82 -0.35 5.47
CA ALA A 309 17.67 -0.42 4.29
C ALA A 309 18.80 0.62 4.36
N TYR A 310 18.48 1.86 4.75
CA TYR A 310 19.44 2.94 4.91
C TYR A 310 20.43 2.67 6.07
N ASP A 311 19.96 2.23 7.23
CA ASP A 311 20.81 1.85 8.36
C ASP A 311 21.72 0.65 8.04
N ASN A 312 21.39 -0.15 7.02
CA ASN A 312 22.20 -1.26 6.49
C ASN A 312 23.01 -0.89 5.24
N GLY A 313 23.19 0.41 4.94
CA GLY A 313 24.12 0.89 3.91
C GLY A 313 23.51 1.11 2.51
N VAL A 314 22.20 0.92 2.35
CA VAL A 314 21.51 1.26 1.08
C VAL A 314 21.15 2.74 1.08
N LYS A 315 22.07 3.59 0.59
CA LYS A 315 21.93 5.05 0.61
C LYS A 315 20.62 5.55 -0.02
N TYR A 316 20.27 5.07 -1.21
CA TYR A 316 19.08 5.53 -1.93
C TYR A 316 17.84 4.73 -1.52
N SER A 317 17.38 4.97 -0.29
CA SER A 317 16.18 4.32 0.24
C SER A 317 14.99 5.27 0.20
N PHE A 318 13.95 4.96 -0.57
CA PHE A 318 12.77 5.80 -0.77
C PHE A 318 11.46 5.05 -0.54
N SER A 319 10.43 5.76 -0.08
CA SER A 319 9.06 5.26 0.02
C SER A 319 8.12 6.16 -0.77
N LEU A 320 7.34 5.56 -1.67
CA LEU A 320 6.31 6.28 -2.42
C LEU A 320 4.94 6.03 -1.78
N GLU A 321 4.17 7.08 -1.57
CA GLU A 321 2.74 7.01 -1.27
C GLU A 321 1.99 7.51 -2.50
N LEU A 322 1.41 6.60 -3.29
CA LEU A 322 0.80 6.92 -4.57
C LEU A 322 -0.52 7.71 -4.41
N ARG A 323 -1.24 7.89 -5.54
CA ARG A 323 -2.58 8.49 -5.57
C ARG A 323 -3.55 7.75 -4.64
N ASP A 324 -4.59 8.42 -4.14
CA ASP A 324 -4.86 9.86 -4.23
C ASP A 324 -4.54 10.57 -2.91
N SER A 325 -5.12 11.74 -2.65
CA SER A 325 -4.99 12.46 -1.38
C SER A 325 -6.16 12.20 -0.41
N GLY A 326 -6.86 11.07 -0.55
CA GLY A 326 -7.89 10.60 0.38
C GLY A 326 -9.35 10.66 -0.10
N ARG A 327 -9.61 10.99 -1.38
CA ARG A 327 -10.98 10.92 -1.92
C ARG A 327 -11.44 9.47 -2.07
N TYR A 328 -10.57 8.63 -2.63
CA TYR A 328 -10.76 7.19 -2.80
C TYR A 328 -9.84 6.39 -1.88
N GLY A 329 -8.67 6.92 -1.55
CA GLY A 329 -7.68 6.23 -0.72
C GLY A 329 -7.30 4.87 -1.32
N PHE A 330 -7.42 3.80 -0.52
CA PHE A 330 -7.12 2.42 -0.94
C PHE A 330 -8.08 1.84 -1.99
N LEU A 331 -9.18 2.54 -2.30
CA LEU A 331 -10.20 2.14 -3.27
C LEU A 331 -10.14 3.02 -4.53
N LEU A 332 -8.93 3.40 -4.95
CA LEU A 332 -8.70 4.15 -6.17
C LEU A 332 -9.31 3.42 -7.38
N PRO A 333 -10.09 4.10 -8.23
CA PRO A 333 -10.73 3.47 -9.39
C PRO A 333 -9.71 2.81 -10.32
N SER A 334 -10.06 1.66 -10.91
CA SER A 334 -9.17 0.93 -11.83
C SER A 334 -8.74 1.77 -13.04
N SER A 335 -9.57 2.72 -13.47
CA SER A 335 -9.25 3.70 -14.52
C SER A 335 -8.07 4.62 -14.19
N GLN A 336 -7.67 4.70 -12.92
CA GLN A 336 -6.52 5.47 -12.45
C GLN A 336 -5.24 4.64 -12.37
N ILE A 337 -5.26 3.33 -12.60
CA ILE A 337 -4.07 2.47 -12.53
C ILE A 337 -3.01 2.94 -13.53
N VAL A 338 -3.36 2.98 -14.82
CA VAL A 338 -2.43 3.40 -15.89
C VAL A 338 -1.98 4.85 -15.70
N PRO A 339 -2.86 5.85 -15.45
CA PRO A 339 -2.41 7.20 -15.14
C PRO A 339 -1.45 7.29 -13.95
N THR A 340 -1.68 6.53 -12.88
CA THR A 340 -0.79 6.52 -11.71
C THR A 340 0.57 5.91 -12.04
N ALA A 341 0.59 4.78 -12.76
CA ALA A 341 1.83 4.14 -13.19
C ALA A 341 2.64 5.06 -14.14
N THR A 342 1.97 5.67 -15.13
CA THR A 342 2.59 6.53 -16.14
C THR A 342 3.25 7.77 -15.53
N GLU A 343 2.63 8.43 -14.54
CA GLU A 343 3.27 9.58 -13.89
C GLU A 343 4.35 9.18 -12.90
N THR A 344 4.24 7.99 -12.28
CA THR A 344 5.23 7.51 -11.32
C THR A 344 6.53 7.11 -12.02
N TRP A 345 6.45 6.66 -13.28
CA TRP A 345 7.61 6.19 -14.04
C TRP A 345 8.76 7.21 -14.15
N PRO A 346 8.54 8.48 -14.54
CA PRO A 346 9.58 9.50 -14.52
C PRO A 346 10.28 9.67 -13.17
N ALA A 347 9.54 9.63 -12.05
CA ALA A 347 10.13 9.74 -10.72
C ALA A 347 11.04 8.54 -10.39
N LEU A 348 10.61 7.32 -10.76
CA LEU A 348 11.44 6.12 -10.60
C LEU A 348 12.68 6.18 -11.48
N LEU A 349 12.53 6.61 -12.74
CA LEU A 349 13.62 6.75 -13.69
C LEU A 349 14.67 7.75 -13.20
N ASP A 350 14.24 8.89 -12.66
CA ASP A 350 15.14 9.88 -12.05
C ASP A 350 15.98 9.30 -10.92
N ILE A 351 15.36 8.52 -10.03
CA ILE A 351 16.08 7.85 -8.94
C ILE A 351 17.07 6.83 -9.51
N MET A 352 16.67 6.02 -10.49
CA MET A 352 17.54 5.01 -11.10
C MET A 352 18.73 5.63 -11.85
N VAL A 353 18.51 6.70 -12.62
CA VAL A 353 19.58 7.44 -13.30
C VAL A 353 20.54 8.04 -12.27
N HIS A 354 20.02 8.66 -11.20
CA HIS A 354 20.87 9.21 -10.15
C HIS A 354 21.73 8.14 -9.49
N VAL A 355 21.15 6.98 -9.20
CA VAL A 355 21.86 5.81 -8.64
C VAL A 355 22.94 5.31 -9.61
N LEU A 356 22.66 5.25 -10.91
CA LEU A 356 23.64 4.88 -11.94
C LEU A 356 24.84 5.82 -11.97
N GLU A 357 24.59 7.12 -11.86
CA GLU A 357 25.64 8.16 -11.91
C GLU A 357 26.40 8.30 -10.57
N HIS A 358 25.78 7.89 -9.46
CA HIS A 358 26.31 8.01 -8.10
C HIS A 358 26.27 6.66 -7.36
N PRO A 359 26.89 5.59 -7.89
CA PRO A 359 26.64 4.23 -7.45
C PRO A 359 27.15 3.93 -6.05
N TYR A 360 28.31 4.48 -5.67
CA TYR A 360 28.82 5.04 -4.39
C TYR A 360 30.31 5.34 -4.53
#